data_AF-A0A1Q6LG24-F1
#
_entry.id   AF-A0A1Q6LG24-F1
#
_cell.length_a   1.000
_cell.length_b   1.000
_cell.length_c   1.000
_cell.angle_alpha   90.00
_cell.angle_beta   90.00
_cell.angle_gamma   90.00
#
_symmetry.space_group_name_H-M   'P 1'
#
loop_
_entity.id
_entity.type
_entity.pdbx_description
1 polymer ?
#
loop_
_entity_poly.entity_id
_entity_poly.type
_entity_poly.pdbx_seq_one_letter_code
_entity_poly.pdbx_strand_id
1 'polypeptide(L)'
;MDNITVTKKNNKFYVEFIDGDVYSCTVKEINKLKDIILEKTSVAVESNDLVPIFVRIKTKACISAQIKPTVAIKNEIIFVALPELLVRYDFDYEHILEIIELLNIQDLLKVLTFEDNVENLL
;
A
#
# COMPACT_ATOMS: atom_id res chain seq x y z
N MET A 1 -10.83 17.29 -1.42
CA MET A 1 -9.65 17.84 -2.13
C MET A 1 -8.90 16.61 -2.59
N ASP A 2 -8.63 16.49 -3.89
CA ASP A 2 -7.93 15.31 -4.41
C ASP A 2 -6.47 15.39 -3.91
N ASN A 3 -6.21 14.63 -2.84
CA ASN A 3 -5.06 14.76 -1.95
C ASN A 3 -3.81 14.01 -2.45
N ILE A 4 -3.88 13.42 -3.64
CA ILE A 4 -2.83 12.56 -4.20
C ILE A 4 -2.84 12.72 -5.71
N THR A 5 -1.67 12.92 -6.30
CA THR A 5 -1.53 12.96 -7.76
C THR A 5 -0.84 11.69 -8.26
N VAL A 6 -1.55 10.88 -9.04
CA VAL A 6 -1.00 9.68 -9.69
C VAL A 6 -0.72 9.96 -11.16
N THR A 7 0.54 9.81 -11.58
CA THR A 7 0.94 9.94 -12.99
C THR A 7 1.57 8.65 -13.52
N LYS A 8 1.29 8.31 -14.77
CA LYS A 8 1.86 7.13 -15.44
C LYS A 8 2.82 7.56 -16.54
N LYS A 9 4.10 7.24 -16.41
CA LYS A 9 5.15 7.56 -17.39
C LYS A 9 6.24 6.50 -17.39
N ASN A 10 6.80 6.19 -18.57
CA ASN A 10 7.95 5.28 -18.70
C ASN A 10 7.76 3.93 -17.98
N ASN A 11 6.59 3.31 -18.14
CA ASN A 11 6.22 2.04 -17.51
C ASN A 11 6.25 2.03 -15.97
N LYS A 12 6.14 3.20 -15.35
CA LYS A 12 6.03 3.40 -13.91
C LYS A 12 4.82 4.26 -13.58
N PHE A 13 4.27 4.03 -12.40
CA PHE A 13 3.42 4.99 -11.73
C PHE A 13 4.27 5.84 -10.79
N TYR A 14 3.98 7.13 -10.74
CA TYR A 14 4.51 8.09 -9.77
C TYR A 14 3.35 8.62 -8.94
N VAL A 15 3.55 8.71 -7.64
CA VAL A 15 2.56 9.23 -6.69
C VAL A 15 3.19 10.38 -5.94
N GLU A 16 2.55 11.54 -6.02
CA GLU A 16 2.88 12.73 -5.25
C GLU A 16 1.86 12.89 -4.13
N PHE A 17 2.35 12.89 -2.89
CA PHE A 17 1.57 13.04 -1.66
C PHE A 17 1.62 14.50 -1.17
N ILE A 18 0.68 14.89 -0.29
CA ILE A 18 0.56 16.27 0.23
C ILE A 18 1.81 16.73 1.00
N ASP A 19 2.49 15.79 1.67
CA ASP A 19 3.73 16.06 2.40
C ASP A 19 4.91 16.41 1.45
N GLY A 20 4.68 16.36 0.13
CA GLY A 20 5.66 16.64 -0.90
C GLY A 20 6.47 15.41 -1.30
N ASP A 21 6.19 14.25 -0.69
CA ASP A 21 6.87 13.02 -1.05
C ASP A 21 6.44 12.53 -2.43
N VAL A 22 7.42 12.12 -3.23
CA VAL A 22 7.19 11.51 -4.55
C VAL A 22 7.76 10.11 -4.59
N TYR A 23 6.88 9.12 -4.72
CA TYR A 23 7.24 7.70 -4.79
C TYR A 23 6.85 7.08 -6.12
N SER A 24 7.42 5.91 -6.42
CA SER A 24 7.10 5.21 -7.66
C SER A 24 7.11 3.68 -7.53
N CYS A 25 6.32 3.04 -8.37
CA CYS A 25 6.35 1.60 -8.60
C CYS A 25 6.22 1.28 -10.09
N THR A 26 6.54 0.05 -10.46
CA THR A 26 6.41 -0.38 -11.86
C THR A 26 4.95 -0.73 -12.18
N VAL A 27 4.52 -0.45 -13.41
CA VAL A 27 3.18 -0.86 -13.88
C VAL A 27 2.99 -2.37 -13.77
N LYS A 28 4.07 -3.14 -13.96
CA LYS A 28 4.07 -4.61 -13.82
C LYS A 28 3.68 -5.07 -12.41
N GLU A 29 4.19 -4.41 -11.35
CA GLU A 29 3.83 -4.75 -9.96
C GLU A 29 2.35 -4.51 -9.69
N ILE A 30 1.81 -3.37 -10.13
CA ILE A 30 0.41 -3.01 -9.92
C ILE A 30 -0.53 -3.91 -10.72
N ASN A 31 -0.19 -4.24 -11.97
CA ASN A 31 -0.98 -5.18 -12.76
C ASN A 31 -1.03 -6.56 -12.09
N LYS A 32 0.11 -7.05 -11.58
CA LYS A 32 0.15 -8.33 -10.86
C LYS A 32 -0.75 -8.30 -9.61
N LEU A 33 -0.70 -7.21 -8.83
CA LEU A 33 -1.57 -7.06 -7.66
C LEU A 33 -3.05 -7.02 -8.06
N LYS A 34 -3.40 -6.28 -9.12
CA LYS A 34 -4.75 -6.22 -9.67
C LYS A 34 -5.26 -7.60 -10.08
N ASP A 35 -4.44 -8.40 -10.75
CA ASP A 35 -4.79 -9.77 -11.16
C ASP A 35 -5.07 -10.64 -9.92
N ILE A 36 -4.23 -10.53 -8.88
CA ILE A 36 -4.42 -11.26 -7.61
C ILE A 36 -5.72 -10.85 -6.91
N ILE A 37 -6.03 -9.55 -6.84
CA ILE A 37 -7.27 -9.05 -6.23
C ILE A 37 -8.48 -9.60 -6.99
N LEU A 38 -8.45 -9.52 -8.33
CA LEU A 38 -9.52 -10.04 -9.17
C LEU A 38 -9.73 -11.55 -8.97
N GLU A 39 -8.65 -12.33 -8.93
CA GLU A 39 -8.70 -13.78 -8.72
C GLU A 39 -9.27 -14.14 -7.34
N LYS A 40 -8.84 -13.45 -6.28
CA LYS A 40 -9.27 -13.74 -4.90
C LYS A 40 -10.68 -13.27 -4.58
N THR A 41 -11.04 -12.08 -5.05
CA THR A 41 -12.24 -11.36 -4.58
C THR A 41 -13.34 -11.29 -5.63
N SER A 42 -13.04 -11.60 -6.90
CA SER A 42 -13.92 -11.36 -8.05
C SER A 42 -14.30 -9.88 -8.27
N VAL A 43 -13.60 -8.95 -7.62
CA VAL A 43 -13.81 -7.50 -7.77
C VAL A 43 -12.75 -6.92 -8.70
N ALA A 44 -13.20 -6.22 -9.74
CA ALA A 44 -12.31 -5.48 -10.63
C ALA A 44 -11.96 -4.13 -9.98
N VAL A 45 -10.67 -3.81 -9.96
CA VAL A 45 -10.13 -2.60 -9.31
C VAL A 45 -9.31 -1.78 -10.30
N GLU A 46 -9.26 -0.46 -10.08
CA GLU A 46 -8.48 0.45 -10.90
C GLU A 46 -7.06 0.63 -10.35
N SER A 47 -6.10 0.80 -11.25
CA SER A 47 -4.69 0.95 -10.84
C SER A 47 -4.47 2.20 -9.99
N ASN A 48 -5.16 3.30 -10.31
CA ASN A 48 -4.95 4.58 -9.64
C ASN A 48 -5.32 4.54 -8.15
N ASP A 49 -6.24 3.68 -7.75
CA ASP A 49 -6.67 3.54 -6.35
C ASP A 49 -5.69 2.69 -5.54
N LEU A 50 -5.07 1.69 -6.19
CA LEU A 50 -4.11 0.78 -5.56
C LEU A 50 -2.72 1.38 -5.40
N VAL A 51 -2.27 2.18 -6.37
CA VAL A 51 -0.89 2.66 -6.43
C VAL A 51 -0.50 3.41 -5.14
N PRO A 52 -1.28 4.38 -4.63
CA PRO A 52 -0.91 5.13 -3.43
C PRO A 52 -0.69 4.23 -2.21
N ILE A 53 -1.60 3.29 -1.96
CA ILE A 53 -1.51 2.32 -0.86
C ILE A 53 -0.25 1.47 -1.00
N PHE A 54 -0.04 0.90 -2.19
CA PHE A 54 1.11 0.01 -2.45
C PHE A 54 2.45 0.72 -2.24
N VAL A 55 2.61 1.93 -2.79
CA VAL A 55 3.88 2.66 -2.66
C VAL A 55 4.11 3.14 -1.23
N ARG A 56 3.06 3.47 -0.46
CA ARG A 56 3.23 3.92 0.91
C ARG A 56 3.65 2.79 1.85
N ILE A 57 3.03 1.62 1.73
CA ILE A 57 3.47 0.42 2.47
C ILE A 57 4.95 0.12 2.19
N LYS A 58 5.35 0.16 0.91
CA LYS A 58 6.72 -0.12 0.47
C LYS A 58 7.74 0.89 1.01
N THR A 59 7.35 2.15 1.18
CA THR A 59 8.26 3.25 1.53
C THR A 59 8.37 3.50 3.02
N LYS A 60 7.31 3.27 3.80
CA LYS A 60 7.38 3.30 5.28
C LYS A 60 8.44 2.35 5.85
N ALA A 61 8.71 1.25 5.15
CA ALA A 61 9.79 0.31 5.49
C ALA A 61 11.22 0.85 5.29
N CYS A 62 11.38 1.91 4.48
CA CYS A 62 12.68 2.37 3.98
C CYS A 62 13.20 3.65 4.66
N ILE A 63 12.33 4.46 5.30
CA ILE A 63 12.68 5.81 5.78
C ILE A 63 13.36 5.82 7.17
N SER A 64 13.36 4.71 7.92
CA SER A 64 14.05 4.59 9.23
C SER A 64 15.57 4.33 9.11
N ALA A 65 16.22 4.79 8.04
CA ALA A 65 17.61 4.47 7.72
C ALA A 65 18.61 5.48 8.28
N GLN A 66 18.68 5.61 9.61
CA GLN A 66 19.94 6.06 10.24
C GLN A 66 20.56 5.04 11.20
N ILE A 67 19.82 4.11 11.83
CA ILE A 67 20.44 3.14 12.76
C ILE A 67 19.65 1.80 12.82
N LYS A 68 20.13 0.76 12.12
CA LYS A 68 19.83 -0.70 12.27
C LYS A 68 18.44 -1.24 11.83
N PRO A 69 18.34 -2.58 11.69
CA PRO A 69 18.22 -3.30 10.42
C PRO A 69 16.85 -3.13 9.72
N THR A 70 16.91 -2.89 8.42
CA THR A 70 15.80 -2.66 7.51
C THR A 70 14.92 -3.90 7.37
N VAL A 71 13.74 -3.92 7.99
CA VAL A 71 12.68 -4.84 7.56
C VAL A 71 12.07 -4.23 6.31
N ALA A 72 12.69 -4.49 5.15
CA ALA A 72 12.07 -4.18 3.89
C ALA A 72 10.81 -5.04 3.75
N ILE A 73 9.63 -4.41 3.75
CA ILE A 73 8.37 -5.13 3.49
C ILE A 73 8.46 -5.67 2.06
N LYS A 74 8.51 -7.00 1.97
CA LYS A 74 8.61 -7.69 0.69
C LYS A 74 7.30 -7.57 -0.08
N ASN A 75 7.38 -7.42 -1.39
CA ASN A 75 6.19 -7.33 -2.25
C ASN A 75 5.26 -8.53 -2.08
N GLU A 76 5.81 -9.73 -1.81
CA GLU A 76 5.03 -10.93 -1.57
C GLU A 76 4.09 -10.78 -0.36
N ILE A 77 4.54 -10.11 0.71
CA ILE A 77 3.70 -9.83 1.87
C ILE A 77 2.56 -8.90 1.46
N ILE A 78 2.86 -7.81 0.74
CA ILE A 78 1.85 -6.83 0.29
C ILE A 78 0.82 -7.50 -0.63
N PHE A 79 1.26 -8.35 -1.56
CA PHE A 79 0.37 -9.06 -2.49
C PHE A 79 -0.57 -10.05 -1.81
N VAL A 80 -0.23 -10.54 -0.62
CA VAL A 80 -1.13 -11.36 0.19
C VAL A 80 -1.99 -10.49 1.10
N ALA A 81 -1.39 -9.48 1.73
CA ALA A 81 -2.00 -8.62 2.73
C ALA A 81 -3.10 -7.70 2.18
N LEU A 82 -2.77 -6.98 1.12
CA LEU A 82 -3.61 -5.90 0.61
C LEU A 82 -4.99 -6.37 0.10
N PRO A 83 -5.13 -7.50 -0.63
CA PRO A 83 -6.45 -8.00 -1.00
C PRO A 83 -7.36 -8.28 0.22
N GLU A 84 -6.82 -8.87 1.29
CA GLU A 84 -7.60 -9.18 2.49
C GLU A 84 -7.97 -7.91 3.27
N LEU A 85 -7.07 -6.92 3.33
CA LEU A 85 -7.37 -5.61 3.91
C LEU A 85 -8.47 -4.89 3.13
N LEU A 86 -8.40 -4.90 1.80
CA LEU A 86 -9.43 -4.32 0.94
C LEU A 86 -10.80 -4.97 1.21
N VAL A 87 -10.87 -6.29 1.28
CA VAL A 87 -12.13 -6.99 1.60
C VAL A 87 -12.65 -6.62 2.99
N ARG A 88 -11.76 -6.54 3.99
CA ARG A 88 -12.15 -6.20 5.37
C ARG A 88 -12.74 -4.79 5.49
N TYR A 89 -12.25 -3.85 4.69
CA TYR A 89 -12.70 -2.46 4.67
C TYR A 89 -13.59 -2.13 3.48
N ASP A 90 -14.28 -3.12 2.89
CA ASP A 90 -15.23 -2.96 1.78
C ASP A 90 -14.69 -2.11 0.60
N PHE A 91 -13.40 -2.29 0.30
CA PHE A 91 -12.66 -1.55 -0.73
C PHE A 91 -12.64 -0.03 -0.53
N ASP A 92 -12.71 0.45 0.72
CA ASP A 92 -12.49 1.85 1.07
C ASP A 92 -10.99 2.21 1.01
N TYR A 93 -10.53 2.56 -0.19
CA TYR A 93 -9.12 2.84 -0.48
C TYR A 93 -8.59 4.05 0.29
N GLU A 94 -9.39 5.10 0.43
CA GLU A 94 -9.00 6.31 1.16
C GLU A 94 -8.79 5.98 2.64
N HIS A 95 -9.74 5.26 3.24
CA HIS A 95 -9.64 4.86 4.64
C HIS A 95 -8.44 3.94 4.90
N ILE A 96 -8.20 2.94 4.05
CA ILE A 96 -7.03 2.06 4.16
C ILE A 96 -5.72 2.84 4.07
N LEU A 97 -5.65 3.82 3.17
CA LEU A 97 -4.46 4.65 3.05
C LEU A 97 -4.25 5.50 4.31
N GLU A 98 -5.28 6.19 4.81
CA GLU A 98 -5.23 6.97 6.05
C GLU A 98 -4.74 6.13 7.23
N ILE A 99 -5.28 4.92 7.37
CA ILE A 99 -4.83 3.92 8.33
C ILE A 99 -3.33 3.65 8.19
N ILE A 100 -2.86 3.35 6.98
CA ILE A 100 -1.46 3.00 6.73
C ILE A 100 -0.56 4.19 7.08
N GLU A 101 -1.01 5.43 6.85
CA GLU A 101 -0.30 6.65 7.25
C GLU A 101 -0.19 6.83 8.77
N LEU A 102 -1.18 6.39 9.54
CA LEU A 102 -1.16 6.52 11.00
C LEU A 102 -0.28 5.46 11.68
N LEU A 103 -0.18 4.26 11.11
CA LEU A 103 0.58 3.16 11.72
C LEU A 103 2.10 3.40 11.67
N ASN A 104 2.79 3.08 12.77
CA ASN A 104 4.26 2.95 12.75
C ASN A 104 4.67 1.65 12.02
N ILE A 105 5.97 1.46 11.77
CA ILE A 105 6.45 0.29 11.01
C ILE A 105 6.18 -1.05 11.69
N GLN A 106 6.19 -1.13 13.03
CA GLN A 106 5.95 -2.37 13.75
C GLN A 106 4.47 -2.76 13.69
N ASP A 107 3.58 -1.79 13.88
CA ASP A 107 2.14 -2.04 13.82
C ASP A 107 1.67 -2.30 12.38
N LEU A 108 2.26 -1.60 11.40
CA LEU A 108 2.04 -1.93 9.99
C LEU A 108 2.46 -3.38 9.68
N LEU A 109 3.59 -3.84 10.21
CA LEU A 109 4.01 -5.23 10.02
C LEU A 109 3.00 -6.22 10.62
N LYS A 110 2.47 -5.97 11.83
CA LYS A 110 1.44 -6.82 12.45
C LYS A 110 0.16 -6.89 11.61
N VAL A 111 -0.27 -5.76 11.05
CA VAL A 111 -1.44 -5.71 10.15
C VAL A 111 -1.17 -6.53 8.89
N LEU A 112 0.01 -6.38 8.29
CA LEU A 112 0.39 -7.07 7.06
C LEU A 112 0.66 -8.57 7.26
N THR A 113 0.96 -9.00 8.49
CA THR A 113 1.03 -10.42 8.87
C THR A 113 -0.30 -10.96 9.41
N PHE A 114 -1.35 -10.13 9.43
CA PHE A 114 -2.68 -10.45 9.94
C PHE A 114 -2.71 -10.88 11.41
N GLU A 115 -1.73 -10.44 12.19
CA GLU A 115 -1.68 -10.70 13.63
C GLU A 115 -2.70 -9.84 14.39
N ASP A 116 -2.98 -8.63 13.90
CA ASP A 116 -3.94 -7.70 14.49
C ASP A 116 -4.82 -7.03 13.43
N ASN A 117 -6.02 -6.61 13.84
CA ASN A 117 -6.85 -5.71 13.06
C ASN A 117 -6.31 -4.28 13.21
N VAL A 118 -6.42 -3.46 12.18
CA VAL A 118 -5.96 -2.07 12.22
C VAL A 118 -6.62 -1.31 13.38
N GLU A 119 -7.92 -1.48 13.58
CA GLU A 119 -8.70 -0.80 14.63
C GLU A 119 -8.19 -1.07 16.04
N ASN A 120 -7.52 -2.21 16.27
CA ASN A 120 -6.95 -2.55 17.56
C ASN A 120 -5.60 -1.86 17.82
N LEU A 121 -5.02 -1.21 16.81
CA LEU A 121 -3.68 -0.62 16.82
C LEU A 121 -3.70 0.91 16.79
N LEU A 122 -4.89 1.52 16.67
CA LEU A 122 -5.14 2.97 16.70
C LEU A 122 -5.67 3.41 18.06
#